data_AF-A0A183BBJ1-F1
#
_entry.id   AF-A0A183BBJ1-F1
#
_cell.length_a   1.000
_cell.length_b   1.000
_cell.length_c   1.000
_cell.angle_alpha   90.00
_cell.angle_beta   90.00
_cell.angle_gamma   90.00
#
_symmetry.space_group_name_H-M   'P 1'
#
loop_
_entity.id
_entity.type
_entity.pdbx_description
1 polymer ?
#
loop_
_entity_poly.entity_id
_entity_poly.type
_entity_poly.pdbx_seq_one_letter_code
_entity_poly.pdbx_strand_id
1 'polypeptide(L)'
;MSTPRSVETKITDTVDKITKGLGEYFRKNVNASCKKVRSADEAWFDEVLNELIQDFQAKCSEQARSVLKEYSVAEKSALITQANTELRVSKPWSPSGDPEKDARAHLLVHDIEHAKQISQTVLDLHRHLRPKLTELRTKRRQVKDQYAQLQLLARQIEEVSGLFCRIEITALCVLRVRFIIIVIVQRNTVKRTLLIAAKLEMHTKLVVKFKVDREWTYFERGRRR
;
A
#
# COMPACT_ATOMS: atom_id res chain seq x y z
N MET A 1 36.09 -51.75 0.19
CA MET A 1 34.64 -51.51 0.33
C MET A 1 33.97 -52.02 -0.93
N SER A 2 33.18 -53.09 -0.84
CA SER A 2 32.45 -53.62 -2.00
C SER A 2 31.25 -52.71 -2.29
N THR A 3 31.17 -52.21 -3.52
CA THR A 3 29.96 -51.53 -4.00
C THR A 3 28.77 -52.49 -3.88
N PRO A 4 27.65 -52.06 -3.30
CA PRO A 4 26.47 -52.91 -3.19
C PRO A 4 26.03 -53.35 -4.59
N ARG A 5 25.86 -54.67 -4.78
CA ARG A 5 25.36 -55.23 -6.04
C ARG A 5 24.06 -54.56 -6.44
N SER A 6 23.89 -54.24 -7.72
CA SER A 6 22.67 -53.61 -8.23
C SER A 6 21.47 -54.53 -7.98
N VAL A 7 20.29 -53.93 -7.82
CA VAL A 7 19.05 -54.69 -7.58
C VAL A 7 18.78 -55.66 -8.73
N GLU A 8 19.07 -55.25 -9.96
CA GLU A 8 18.98 -56.12 -11.14
C GLU A 8 19.90 -57.33 -11.03
N THR A 9 21.16 -57.15 -10.60
CA THR A 9 22.09 -58.29 -10.45
C THR A 9 21.56 -59.27 -9.40
N LYS A 10 20.98 -58.77 -8.31
CA LYS A 10 20.39 -59.63 -7.27
C LYS A 10 19.19 -60.42 -7.79
N ILE A 11 18.35 -59.79 -8.61
CA ILE A 11 17.18 -60.44 -9.20
C ILE A 11 17.63 -61.49 -10.21
N THR A 12 18.56 -61.17 -11.12
CA THR A 12 19.09 -62.13 -12.09
C THR A 12 19.78 -63.32 -11.40
N ASP A 13 20.61 -63.06 -10.39
CA ASP A 13 21.28 -64.10 -9.59
C ASP A 13 20.24 -65.05 -8.93
N THR A 14 19.08 -64.51 -8.55
CA THR A 14 18.01 -65.28 -7.91
C THR A 14 17.24 -66.11 -8.92
N VAL A 15 16.93 -65.53 -10.09
CA VAL A 15 16.30 -66.25 -11.22
C VAL A 15 17.18 -67.42 -11.64
N ASP A 16 18.48 -67.20 -11.82
CA ASP A 16 19.42 -68.24 -12.24
C ASP A 16 19.50 -69.40 -11.21
N LYS A 17 19.42 -69.10 -9.90
CA LYS A 17 19.36 -70.14 -8.85
C LYS A 17 18.06 -70.95 -8.91
N ILE A 18 16.93 -70.28 -9.12
CA ILE A 18 15.61 -70.94 -9.19
C ILE A 18 15.53 -71.82 -10.43
N THR A 19 15.92 -71.32 -11.60
CA THR A 19 15.89 -72.07 -12.87
C THR A 19 16.85 -73.25 -12.85
N LYS A 20 18.00 -73.11 -12.19
CA LYS A 20 18.91 -74.24 -11.93
C LYS A 20 18.28 -75.32 -11.05
N GLY A 21 17.68 -74.95 -9.92
CA GLY A 21 17.00 -75.89 -9.03
C GLY A 21 15.82 -76.60 -9.69
N LEU A 22 15.03 -75.87 -10.50
CA LEU A 22 13.94 -76.45 -11.30
C LEU A 22 14.47 -77.41 -12.36
N GLY A 23 15.59 -77.09 -13.02
CA GLY A 23 16.25 -77.96 -13.98
C GLY A 23 16.73 -79.27 -13.35
N GLU A 24 17.34 -79.20 -12.17
CA GLU A 24 17.78 -80.39 -11.41
C GLU A 24 16.59 -81.27 -10.98
N TYR A 25 15.51 -80.64 -10.49
CA TYR A 25 14.27 -81.33 -10.12
C TYR A 25 13.61 -82.01 -11.32
N PHE A 26 13.50 -81.29 -12.45
CA PHE A 26 12.95 -81.81 -13.70
C PHE A 26 13.76 -83.01 -14.20
N ARG A 27 15.10 -82.89 -14.21
CA ARG A 27 16.01 -83.98 -14.57
C ARG A 27 15.77 -85.22 -13.73
N LYS A 28 15.67 -85.08 -12.42
CA LYS A 28 15.44 -86.20 -11.49
C LYS A 28 14.12 -86.93 -11.79
N ASN A 29 13.05 -86.17 -12.04
CA ASN A 29 11.74 -86.75 -12.34
C ASN A 29 11.72 -87.44 -13.71
N VAL A 30 12.26 -86.80 -14.75
CA VAL A 30 12.31 -87.37 -16.10
C VAL A 30 13.17 -88.64 -16.13
N ASN A 31 14.31 -88.65 -15.43
CA ASN A 31 15.13 -89.84 -15.27
C ASN A 31 14.40 -90.99 -14.56
N ALA A 32 13.51 -90.69 -13.61
CA ALA A 32 12.74 -91.71 -12.90
C ALA A 32 11.59 -92.27 -13.77
N SER A 33 10.89 -91.41 -14.51
CA SER A 33 9.72 -91.79 -15.32
C SER A 33 10.09 -92.41 -16.66
N CYS A 34 11.19 -91.99 -17.28
CA CYS A 34 11.58 -92.41 -18.63
C CYS A 34 12.71 -93.45 -18.66
N LYS A 35 12.92 -94.21 -17.57
CA LYS A 35 14.01 -95.20 -17.43
C LYS A 35 14.15 -96.14 -18.63
N LYS A 36 13.02 -96.64 -19.17
CA LYS A 36 13.00 -97.57 -20.32
C LYS A 36 13.53 -96.94 -21.61
N VAL A 37 13.26 -95.65 -21.81
CA VAL A 37 13.72 -94.89 -22.98
C VAL A 37 15.20 -94.58 -22.82
N ARG A 38 15.62 -94.14 -21.62
CA ARG A 38 17.02 -93.90 -21.30
C ARG A 38 17.90 -95.15 -21.47
N SER A 39 17.40 -96.34 -21.11
CA SER A 39 18.16 -97.58 -21.27
C SER A 39 18.37 -98.01 -22.73
N ALA A 40 17.60 -97.45 -23.68
CA ALA A 40 17.75 -97.75 -25.10
C ALA A 40 18.89 -96.93 -25.73
N ASP A 41 19.04 -95.67 -25.34
CA ASP A 41 20.14 -94.79 -25.73
C ASP A 41 20.36 -93.72 -24.66
N GLU A 42 21.34 -93.94 -23.79
CA GLU A 42 21.59 -93.07 -22.64
C GLU A 42 22.25 -91.76 -23.05
N ALA A 43 23.15 -91.81 -24.05
CA ALA A 43 23.88 -90.63 -24.51
C ALA A 43 22.92 -89.63 -25.18
N TRP A 44 22.08 -90.12 -26.10
CA TRP A 44 21.06 -89.29 -26.75
C TRP A 44 20.06 -88.71 -25.73
N PHE A 45 19.61 -89.51 -24.77
CA PHE A 45 18.63 -89.07 -23.79
C PHE A 45 19.18 -87.97 -22.87
N ASP A 46 20.40 -88.16 -22.35
CA ASP A 46 21.04 -87.17 -21.49
C ASP A 46 21.38 -85.89 -22.27
N GLU A 47 21.75 -85.98 -23.56
CA GLU A 47 21.96 -84.83 -24.44
C GLU A 47 20.68 -84.01 -24.63
N VAL A 48 19.58 -84.62 -25.09
CA VAL A 48 18.29 -83.94 -25.31
C VAL A 48 17.75 -83.32 -24.01
N LEU A 49 17.89 -84.02 -22.89
CA LEU A 49 17.44 -83.51 -21.60
C LEU A 49 18.29 -82.32 -21.13
N ASN A 50 19.60 -82.35 -21.38
CA ASN A 50 20.49 -81.23 -21.08
C ASN A 50 20.15 -80.01 -21.95
N GLU A 51 19.95 -80.19 -23.25
CA GLU A 51 19.55 -79.13 -24.18
C GLU A 51 18.23 -78.48 -23.74
N LEU A 52 17.21 -79.27 -23.43
CA LEU A 52 15.91 -78.76 -23.00
C LEU A 52 16.01 -77.92 -21.70
N ILE A 53 16.81 -78.39 -20.74
CA ILE A 53 17.05 -77.66 -19.48
C ILE A 53 17.81 -76.36 -19.74
N GLN A 54 18.81 -76.38 -20.62
CA GLN A 54 19.58 -75.19 -20.99
C GLN A 54 18.71 -74.17 -21.73
N ASP A 55 17.89 -74.60 -22.67
CA ASP A 55 16.94 -73.75 -23.40
C ASP A 55 15.93 -73.10 -22.46
N PHE A 56 15.38 -73.87 -21.51
CA PHE A 56 14.49 -73.36 -20.48
C PHE A 56 15.18 -72.27 -19.63
N GLN A 57 16.39 -72.55 -19.14
CA GLN A 57 17.17 -71.60 -18.35
C GLN A 57 17.47 -70.32 -19.13
N ALA A 58 17.91 -70.46 -20.39
CA ALA A 58 18.21 -69.32 -21.26
C ALA A 58 16.97 -68.43 -21.49
N LYS A 59 15.82 -69.03 -21.83
CA LYS A 59 14.56 -68.29 -22.03
C LYS A 59 14.09 -67.59 -20.76
N CYS A 60 14.18 -68.24 -19.59
CA CYS A 60 13.82 -67.61 -18.33
C CYS A 60 14.72 -66.41 -18.00
N SER A 61 16.05 -66.55 -18.17
CA SER A 61 16.98 -65.46 -17.90
C SER A 61 16.81 -64.30 -18.90
N GLU A 62 16.52 -64.59 -20.17
CA GLU A 62 16.17 -63.58 -21.18
C GLU A 62 14.90 -62.82 -20.81
N GLN A 63 13.82 -63.54 -20.47
CA GLN A 63 12.55 -62.94 -20.10
C GLN A 63 12.66 -62.11 -18.82
N ALA A 64 13.44 -62.57 -17.83
CA ALA A 64 13.73 -61.79 -16.63
C ALA A 64 14.44 -60.47 -16.97
N ARG A 65 15.46 -60.49 -17.84
CA ARG A 65 16.15 -59.27 -18.30
C ARG A 65 15.20 -58.33 -19.04
N SER A 66 14.32 -58.88 -19.89
CA SER A 66 13.31 -58.10 -20.61
C SER A 66 12.39 -57.35 -19.65
N VAL A 67 11.84 -58.05 -18.64
CA VAL A 67 10.94 -57.46 -17.63
C VAL A 67 11.68 -56.39 -16.81
N LEU A 68 12.91 -56.67 -16.36
CA LEU A 68 13.70 -55.69 -15.61
C LEU A 68 13.92 -54.39 -16.41
N LYS A 69 14.17 -54.51 -17.71
CA LYS A 69 14.33 -53.38 -18.63
C LYS A 69 13.01 -52.65 -18.88
N GLU A 70 11.93 -53.37 -19.16
CA GLU A 70 10.59 -52.79 -19.40
C GLU A 70 10.13 -51.93 -18.22
N TYR A 71 10.33 -52.41 -16.99
CA TYR A 71 9.93 -51.68 -15.79
C TYR A 71 10.98 -50.68 -15.30
N SER A 72 12.12 -50.54 -16.00
CA SER A 72 13.22 -49.63 -15.65
C SER A 72 13.65 -49.79 -14.18
N VAL A 73 13.87 -51.03 -13.76
CA VAL A 73 14.12 -51.37 -12.35
C VAL A 73 15.41 -50.73 -11.84
N ALA A 74 16.48 -50.67 -12.65
CA ALA A 74 17.69 -49.94 -12.30
C ALA A 74 17.42 -48.48 -11.89
N GLU A 75 16.72 -47.73 -12.73
CA GLU A 75 16.42 -46.31 -12.49
C GLU A 75 15.59 -46.12 -11.22
N LYS A 76 14.49 -46.87 -11.09
CA LYS A 76 13.63 -46.79 -9.89
C LYS A 76 14.37 -47.20 -8.62
N SER A 77 15.26 -48.19 -8.69
CA SER A 77 16.06 -48.59 -7.55
C SER A 77 17.07 -47.52 -7.12
N ALA A 78 17.63 -46.78 -8.09
CA ALA A 78 18.51 -45.65 -7.81
C ALA A 78 17.74 -44.50 -7.12
N LEU A 79 16.55 -44.16 -7.63
CA LEU A 79 15.68 -43.15 -7.04
C LEU A 79 15.28 -43.49 -5.60
N ILE A 80 14.89 -44.75 -5.33
CA ILE A 80 14.55 -45.20 -3.97
C ILE A 80 15.77 -45.14 -3.05
N THR A 81 16.95 -45.52 -3.55
CA THR A 81 18.19 -45.48 -2.76
C THR A 81 18.55 -44.04 -2.40
N GLN A 82 18.45 -43.12 -3.37
CA GLN A 82 18.66 -41.70 -3.15
C GLN A 82 17.66 -41.14 -2.14
N ALA A 83 16.36 -41.39 -2.33
CA ALA A 83 15.31 -40.94 -1.41
C ALA A 83 15.54 -41.44 0.01
N ASN A 84 15.93 -42.71 0.20
CA ASN A 84 16.23 -43.26 1.53
C ASN A 84 17.47 -42.63 2.19
N THR A 85 18.43 -42.13 1.39
CA THR A 85 19.60 -41.42 1.92
C THR A 85 19.29 -39.98 2.30
N GLU A 86 18.49 -39.28 1.51
CA GLU A 86 18.17 -37.86 1.69
C GLU A 86 17.06 -37.64 2.73
N LEU A 87 16.05 -38.52 2.75
CA LEU A 87 14.85 -38.39 3.59
C LEU A 87 14.98 -39.27 4.84
N ARG A 88 15.87 -38.87 5.76
CA ARG A 88 15.95 -39.50 7.08
C ARG A 88 14.84 -39.00 8.00
N VAL A 89 13.72 -39.72 8.01
CA VAL A 89 12.58 -39.45 8.90
C VAL A 89 12.41 -40.59 9.92
N SER A 90 12.00 -40.24 11.15
CA SER A 90 11.73 -41.23 12.21
C SER A 90 10.50 -42.09 11.91
N LYS A 91 9.53 -41.53 11.18
CA LYS A 91 8.35 -42.24 10.68
C LYS A 91 8.01 -41.71 9.29
N PRO A 92 8.15 -42.53 8.24
CA PRO A 92 7.69 -42.18 6.91
C PRO A 92 6.18 -41.95 6.91
N TRP A 93 5.73 -40.94 6.17
CA TRP A 93 4.30 -40.79 5.88
C TRP A 93 3.83 -41.95 5.01
N SER A 94 2.63 -42.44 5.29
CA SER A 94 1.95 -43.46 4.50
C SER A 94 0.54 -42.98 4.17
N PRO A 95 -0.01 -43.28 2.98
CA PRO A 95 -1.38 -42.94 2.62
C PRO A 95 -2.35 -43.44 3.69
N SER A 96 -3.25 -42.57 4.12
CA SER A 96 -4.21 -42.91 5.18
C SER A 96 -5.43 -43.64 4.64
N GLY A 97 -5.61 -43.68 3.32
CA GLY A 97 -6.80 -44.20 2.65
C GLY A 97 -7.95 -43.19 2.61
N ASP A 98 -7.75 -42.00 3.18
CA ASP A 98 -8.64 -40.86 3.05
C ASP A 98 -8.03 -39.87 2.04
N PRO A 99 -8.61 -39.73 0.83
CA PRO A 99 -8.04 -38.90 -0.22
C PRO A 99 -8.00 -37.43 0.17
N GLU A 100 -8.93 -36.95 0.99
CA GLU A 100 -8.98 -35.55 1.39
C GLU A 100 -7.84 -35.24 2.39
N LYS A 101 -7.62 -36.14 3.34
CA LYS A 101 -6.51 -36.03 4.30
C LYS A 101 -5.16 -36.14 3.60
N ASP A 102 -5.02 -37.07 2.66
CA ASP A 102 -3.78 -37.27 1.92
C ASP A 102 -3.49 -36.07 1.00
N ALA A 103 -4.51 -35.52 0.32
CA ALA A 103 -4.38 -34.30 -0.48
C ALA A 103 -3.95 -33.09 0.36
N ARG A 104 -4.58 -32.88 1.53
CA ARG A 104 -4.20 -31.79 2.45
C ARG A 104 -2.76 -31.92 2.92
N ALA A 105 -2.27 -33.13 3.18
CA ALA A 105 -0.88 -33.34 3.58
C ALA A 105 0.10 -32.89 2.48
N HIS A 106 -0.22 -33.14 1.21
CA HIS A 106 0.57 -32.64 0.07
C HIS A 106 0.51 -31.13 -0.08
N LEU A 107 -0.65 -30.51 0.15
CA LEU A 107 -0.84 -29.06 0.00
C LEU A 107 -0.26 -28.25 1.17
N LEU A 108 -0.11 -28.85 2.35
CA LEU A 108 0.32 -28.16 3.56
C LEU A 108 1.62 -27.37 3.38
N VAL A 109 2.59 -27.89 2.64
CA VAL A 109 3.87 -27.19 2.38
C VAL A 109 3.63 -25.90 1.61
N HIS A 110 2.79 -25.95 0.57
CA HIS A 110 2.43 -24.78 -0.22
C HIS A 110 1.60 -23.78 0.58
N ASP A 111 0.67 -24.26 1.41
CA ASP A 111 -0.15 -23.40 2.26
C ASP A 111 0.70 -22.61 3.27
N ILE A 112 1.69 -23.27 3.89
CA ILE A 112 2.64 -22.64 4.81
C ILE A 112 3.47 -21.57 4.07
N GLU A 113 3.97 -21.89 2.88
CA GLU A 113 4.77 -20.96 2.09
C GLU A 113 3.95 -19.74 1.64
N HIS A 114 2.73 -19.96 1.17
CA HIS A 114 1.82 -18.90 0.76
C HIS A 114 1.41 -18.01 1.95
N ALA A 115 1.10 -18.61 3.11
CA ALA A 115 0.81 -17.85 4.33
C ALA A 115 1.99 -16.97 4.76
N LYS A 116 3.23 -17.46 4.61
CA LYS A 116 4.45 -16.70 4.88
C LYS A 116 4.61 -15.53 3.91
N GLN A 117 4.36 -15.73 2.61
CA GLN A 117 4.40 -14.68 1.61
C GLN A 117 3.38 -13.57 1.90
N ILE A 118 2.13 -13.94 2.17
CA ILE A 118 1.07 -12.99 2.55
C ILE A 118 1.50 -12.17 3.77
N SER A 119 1.98 -12.86 4.81
CA SER A 119 2.42 -12.20 6.05
C SER A 119 3.54 -11.18 5.78
N GLN A 120 4.50 -11.55 4.93
CA GLN A 120 5.58 -10.66 4.52
C GLN A 120 5.05 -9.43 3.76
N THR A 121 4.16 -9.63 2.78
CA THR A 121 3.52 -8.53 2.04
C THR A 121 2.75 -7.59 2.95
N VAL A 122 1.99 -8.11 3.91
CA VAL A 122 1.24 -7.30 4.88
C VAL A 122 2.20 -6.46 5.74
N LEU A 123 3.28 -7.05 6.22
CA LEU A 123 4.29 -6.33 7.01
C LEU A 123 4.95 -5.21 6.19
N ASP A 124 5.28 -5.46 4.93
CA ASP A 124 5.90 -4.47 4.06
C ASP A 124 4.94 -3.33 3.71
N LEU A 125 3.67 -3.64 3.45
CA LEU A 125 2.63 -2.61 3.29
C LEU A 125 2.48 -1.76 4.56
N HIS A 126 2.50 -2.38 5.74
CA HIS A 126 2.41 -1.65 7.01
C HIS A 126 3.61 -0.73 7.21
N ARG A 127 4.82 -1.18 6.84
CA ARG A 127 6.06 -0.36 6.85
C ARG A 127 5.95 0.84 5.92
N HIS A 128 5.29 0.72 4.77
CA HIS A 128 5.10 1.85 3.85
C HIS A 128 3.97 2.81 4.26
N LEU A 129 2.88 2.30 4.84
CA LEU A 129 1.72 3.11 5.21
C LEU A 129 1.97 3.95 6.48
N ARG A 130 2.70 3.41 7.46
CA ARG A 130 2.91 4.09 8.76
C ARG A 130 3.66 5.44 8.64
N PRO A 131 4.73 5.57 7.84
CA PRO A 131 5.38 6.85 7.58
C PRO A 131 4.44 7.83 6.86
N LYS A 132 3.72 7.38 5.82
CA LYS A 132 2.74 8.22 5.10
C LYS A 132 1.63 8.74 6.00
N LEU A 133 1.11 7.91 6.91
CA LEU A 133 0.14 8.35 7.92
C LEU A 133 0.74 9.42 8.85
N THR A 134 1.99 9.25 9.25
CA THR A 134 2.70 10.22 10.09
C THR A 134 2.89 11.54 9.35
N GLU A 135 3.27 11.49 8.07
CA GLU A 135 3.40 12.66 7.20
C GLU A 135 2.07 13.40 7.01
N LEU A 136 0.96 12.67 6.83
CA LEU A 136 -0.36 13.29 6.74
C LEU A 136 -0.76 13.98 8.06
N ARG A 137 -0.41 13.38 9.20
CA ARG A 137 -0.67 13.99 10.52
C ARG A 137 0.15 15.27 10.73
N THR A 138 1.41 15.30 10.30
CA THR A 138 2.24 16.51 10.41
C THR A 138 1.72 17.62 9.49
N LYS A 139 1.42 17.30 8.21
CA LYS A 139 0.80 18.25 7.27
C LYS A 139 -0.52 18.80 7.80
N ARG A 140 -1.38 17.96 8.38
CA ARG A 140 -2.64 18.41 8.99
C ARG A 140 -2.42 19.41 10.13
N ARG A 141 -1.40 19.21 10.96
CA ARG A 141 -1.05 20.17 12.04
C ARG A 141 -0.57 21.49 11.44
N GLN A 142 0.35 21.43 10.47
CA GLN A 142 0.86 22.62 9.78
C GLN A 142 -0.26 23.48 9.19
N VAL A 143 -1.23 22.86 8.50
CA VAL A 143 -2.38 23.57 7.92
C VAL A 143 -3.24 24.22 9.01
N LYS A 144 -3.47 23.54 10.13
CA LYS A 144 -4.21 24.12 11.27
C LYS A 144 -3.49 25.32 11.87
N ASP A 145 -2.18 25.22 12.05
CA ASP A 145 -1.37 26.29 12.62
C ASP A 145 -1.33 27.51 11.68
N GLN A 146 -1.16 27.28 10.37
CA GLN A 146 -1.25 28.33 9.34
C GLN A 146 -2.62 29.00 9.32
N TYR A 147 -3.69 28.22 9.41
CA TYR A 147 -5.05 28.76 9.47
C TYR A 147 -5.27 29.63 10.73
N ALA A 148 -4.77 29.19 11.89
CA ALA A 148 -4.82 29.99 13.11
C ALA A 148 -4.04 31.31 12.98
N GLN A 149 -2.87 31.29 12.34
CA GLN A 149 -2.10 32.50 12.04
C GLN A 149 -2.88 33.45 11.11
N LEU A 150 -3.51 32.94 10.05
CA LEU A 150 -4.34 33.74 9.15
C LEU A 150 -5.54 34.37 9.88
N GLN A 151 -6.18 33.65 10.80
CA GLN A 151 -7.25 34.20 11.62
C GLN A 151 -6.76 35.33 12.55
N LEU A 152 -5.57 35.18 13.14
CA LEU A 152 -4.97 36.25 13.96
C LEU A 152 -4.65 37.48 13.12
N LEU A 153 -4.06 37.30 11.93
CA LEU A 153 -3.78 38.40 11.00
C LEU A 153 -5.07 39.09 10.55
N ALA A 154 -6.12 38.33 10.22
CA ALA A 154 -7.42 38.87 9.84
C ALA A 154 -8.01 39.75 10.96
N ARG A 155 -7.96 39.30 12.22
CA ARG A 155 -8.39 40.10 13.38
C ARG A 155 -7.59 41.38 13.54
N GLN A 156 -6.27 41.31 13.38
CA GLN A 156 -5.41 42.50 13.44
C GLN A 156 -5.75 43.51 12.33
N ILE A 157 -6.03 43.04 11.12
CA ILE A 157 -6.47 43.89 10.00
C ILE A 157 -7.83 44.53 10.30
N GLU A 158 -8.78 43.78 10.86
CA GLU A 158 -10.08 44.31 11.28
C GLU A 158 -9.94 45.39 12.37
N GLU A 159 -9.07 45.17 13.36
CA GLU A 159 -8.77 46.15 14.41
C GLU A 159 -8.17 47.44 13.84
N VAL A 160 -7.17 47.33 12.95
CA VAL A 160 -6.55 48.49 12.29
C VAL A 160 -7.56 49.23 11.42
N SER A 161 -8.37 48.50 10.64
CA SER A 161 -9.42 49.10 9.80
C SER A 161 -10.47 49.85 10.65
N GLY A 162 -10.84 49.28 11.80
CA GLY A 162 -11.71 49.94 12.77
C GLY A 162 -11.10 51.21 13.36
N LEU A 163 -9.80 51.21 13.65
CA LEU A 163 -9.07 52.41 14.10
C LEU A 163 -9.01 53.50 13.03
N PHE A 164 -8.73 53.14 11.77
CA PHE A 164 -8.75 54.08 10.64
C PHE A 164 -10.12 54.76 10.50
N CYS A 165 -11.21 53.98 10.55
CA CYS A 165 -12.57 54.53 10.48
C CYS A 165 -12.86 55.50 11.64
N ARG A 166 -12.41 55.18 12.86
CA ARG A 166 -12.53 56.10 14.01
C ARG A 166 -11.75 57.39 13.81
N ILE A 167 -10.52 57.31 13.29
CA ILE A 167 -9.69 58.49 13.01
C ILE A 167 -10.35 59.39 11.94
N GLU A 168 -10.84 58.81 10.85
CA GLU A 168 -11.53 59.56 9.79
C GLU A 168 -12.79 60.27 10.31
N ILE A 169 -13.62 59.57 11.09
CA ILE A 169 -14.82 60.16 11.71
C ILE A 169 -14.43 61.31 12.65
N THR A 170 -13.40 61.12 13.47
CA THR A 170 -12.94 62.15 14.41
C THR A 170 -12.40 63.38 13.67
N ALA A 171 -11.63 63.17 12.60
CA ALA A 171 -11.12 64.24 11.75
C ALA A 171 -12.25 65.02 11.07
N LEU A 172 -13.25 64.32 10.51
CA LEU A 172 -14.45 64.92 9.92
C LEU A 172 -15.25 65.74 10.95
N CYS A 173 -15.41 65.23 12.18
CA CYS A 173 -16.07 65.93 13.27
C CYS A 173 -15.30 67.22 13.65
N VAL A 174 -13.98 67.17 13.79
CA VAL A 174 -13.15 68.35 14.09
C VAL A 174 -13.24 69.39 12.98
N LEU A 175 -13.21 68.96 11.71
CA LEU A 175 -13.37 69.86 10.56
C LEU A 175 -14.75 70.51 10.53
N ARG A 176 -15.82 69.76 10.79
CA ARG A 176 -17.19 70.29 10.90
C ARG A 176 -17.32 71.32 12.03
N VAL A 177 -16.78 71.04 13.21
CA VAL A 177 -16.80 71.98 14.35
C VAL A 177 -16.04 73.27 14.00
N ARG A 178 -14.85 73.16 13.40
CA ARG A 178 -14.09 74.33 12.93
C ARG A 178 -14.87 75.15 11.90
N PHE A 179 -15.53 74.49 10.94
CA PHE A 179 -16.35 75.18 9.93
C PHE A 179 -17.52 75.93 10.57
N ILE A 180 -18.23 75.31 11.51
CA ILE A 180 -19.33 75.94 12.26
C ILE A 180 -18.84 77.18 13.02
N ILE A 181 -17.69 77.08 13.71
CA ILE A 181 -17.10 78.21 14.43
C ILE A 181 -16.78 79.37 13.47
N ILE A 182 -16.17 79.10 12.31
CA ILE A 182 -15.87 80.13 11.30
C ILE A 182 -17.16 80.82 10.84
N VAL A 183 -18.21 80.06 10.54
CA VAL A 183 -19.51 80.61 10.11
C VAL A 183 -20.15 81.46 11.21
N ILE A 184 -20.10 81.03 12.47
CA ILE A 184 -20.64 81.82 13.59
C ILE A 184 -19.86 83.12 13.77
N VAL A 185 -18.52 83.08 13.68
CA VAL A 185 -17.66 84.27 13.78
C VAL A 185 -17.98 85.24 12.64
N GLN A 186 -18.07 84.77 11.40
CA GLN A 186 -18.44 85.61 10.24
C GLN A 186 -19.85 86.20 10.38
N ARG A 187 -20.82 85.43 10.86
CA ARG A 187 -22.18 85.94 11.09
C ARG A 187 -22.21 87.01 12.18
N ASN A 188 -21.42 86.85 13.24
CA ASN A 188 -21.33 87.83 14.32
C ASN A 188 -20.58 89.10 13.90
N THR A 189 -19.53 88.99 13.08
CA THR A 189 -18.86 90.19 12.51
C THR A 189 -19.79 90.95 11.57
N VAL A 190 -20.54 90.27 10.70
CA VAL A 190 -21.54 90.90 9.82
C VAL A 190 -22.66 91.58 10.61
N LYS A 191 -23.16 90.94 11.67
CA LYS A 191 -24.15 91.58 12.55
C LYS A 191 -23.58 92.81 13.26
N ARG A 192 -22.34 92.77 13.71
CA ARG A 192 -21.67 93.91 14.35
C ARG A 192 -21.44 95.07 13.36
N THR A 193 -21.01 94.79 12.13
CA THR A 193 -20.82 95.83 11.12
C THR A 193 -22.15 96.46 10.69
N LEU A 194 -23.22 95.68 10.54
CA LEU A 194 -24.58 96.21 10.28
C LEU A 194 -25.07 97.13 11.41
N LEU A 195 -24.83 96.77 12.67
CA LEU A 195 -25.24 97.57 13.81
C LEU A 195 -24.44 98.88 13.91
N ILE A 196 -23.15 98.84 13.58
CA ILE A 196 -22.30 100.05 13.47
C ILE A 196 -22.79 100.94 12.30
N ALA A 197 -23.08 100.36 11.15
CA ALA A 197 -23.59 101.08 9.98
C ALA A 197 -24.95 101.76 10.28
N ALA A 198 -25.89 101.06 10.91
CA ALA A 198 -27.18 101.63 11.32
C ALA A 198 -27.03 102.78 12.32
N LYS A 199 -26.06 102.67 13.24
CA LYS A 199 -25.77 103.73 14.22
C LYS A 199 -25.14 104.96 13.56
N LEU A 200 -24.25 104.76 12.58
CA LEU A 200 -23.69 105.82 11.74
C LEU A 200 -24.76 106.49 10.87
N GLU A 201 -25.70 105.73 10.32
CA GLU A 201 -26.83 106.25 9.54
C GLU A 201 -27.78 107.10 10.41
N MET A 202 -28.06 106.65 11.63
CA MET A 202 -28.87 107.43 12.57
C MET A 202 -28.17 108.74 12.96
N HIS A 203 -26.86 108.70 13.24
CA HIS A 203 -26.08 109.90 13.53
C HIS A 203 -26.02 110.86 12.34
N THR A 204 -25.83 110.37 11.12
CA THR A 204 -25.85 111.21 9.92
C THR A 204 -27.22 111.83 9.67
N LYS A 205 -28.32 111.08 9.84
CA LYS A 205 -29.68 111.64 9.76
C LYS A 205 -29.94 112.71 10.82
N LEU A 206 -29.46 112.52 12.05
CA LEU A 206 -29.57 113.52 13.12
C LEU A 206 -28.75 114.78 12.80
N VAL A 207 -27.52 114.63 12.31
CA VAL A 207 -26.67 115.78 11.92
C VAL A 207 -27.27 116.54 10.74
N VAL A 208 -27.79 115.83 9.73
CA VAL A 208 -28.47 116.44 8.58
C VAL A 208 -29.73 117.19 9.05
N LYS A 209 -30.56 116.58 9.89
CA LYS A 209 -31.75 117.24 10.46
C LYS A 209 -31.36 118.49 11.26
N PHE A 210 -30.35 118.41 12.11
CA PHE A 210 -29.89 119.56 12.89
C PHE A 210 -29.36 120.70 12.00
N LYS A 211 -28.72 120.37 10.87
CA LYS A 211 -28.24 121.37 9.91
C LYS A 211 -29.38 122.00 9.12
N VAL A 212 -30.38 121.21 8.70
CA VAL A 212 -31.59 121.69 8.03
C VAL A 212 -32.44 122.57 8.97
N ASP A 213 -32.66 122.16 10.22
CA ASP A 213 -33.41 122.95 11.21
C ASP A 213 -32.68 124.26 11.56
N ARG A 214 -31.33 124.24 11.57
CA ARG A 214 -30.51 125.45 11.74
C ARG A 214 -30.61 126.38 10.52
N GLU A 215 -30.59 125.87 9.29
CA GLU A 215 -30.76 126.73 8.11
C GLU A 215 -32.19 127.26 7.96
N TRP A 216 -33.19 126.47 8.36
CA TRP A 216 -34.60 126.90 8.39
C TRP A 216 -34.84 128.07 9.36
N THR A 217 -34.20 128.03 10.54
CA THR A 217 -34.28 129.12 11.53
C THR A 217 -33.57 130.41 11.09
N TYR A 218 -32.56 130.34 10.21
CA TYR A 218 -32.02 131.52 9.54
C TYR A 218 -33.00 132.10 8.51
N PHE A 219 -33.74 131.25 7.79
CA PHE A 219 -34.70 131.67 6.77
C PHE A 219 -35.93 132.38 7.38
N GLU A 220 -36.44 131.90 8.52
CA GLU A 220 -37.63 132.49 9.16
C GLU A 220 -37.36 133.86 9.82
N ARG A 221 -36.12 134.17 10.23
CA ARG A 221 -35.78 135.50 10.78
C ARG A 221 -35.63 136.61 9.73
N GLY A 222 -35.56 136.27 8.44
CA GLY A 222 -35.41 137.25 7.36
C GLY A 222 -36.72 137.85 6.82
N ARG A 223 -37.90 137.33 7.19
CA ARG A 223 -39.17 137.60 6.49
C ARG A 223 -40.17 138.54 7.20
N ARG A 224 -39.74 139.26 8.24
CA ARG A 224 -40.49 140.37 8.85
C ARG A 224 -39.61 141.63 8.95
N ARG A 225 -39.37 142.25 7.80
CA ARG A 225 -39.08 143.68 7.63
C ARG A 225 -39.97 144.19 6.51
#